data_AF-A0A6A7G7F1-F1
#
_entry.id   AF-A0A6A7G7F1-F1
#
_cell.length_a   1.000
_cell.length_b   1.000
_cell.length_c   1.000
_cell.angle_alpha   90.00
_cell.angle_beta   90.00
_cell.angle_gamma   90.00
#
_symmetry.space_group_name_H-M   'P 1'
#
loop_
_entity.id
_entity.type
_entity.pdbx_description
1 polymer ?
#
loop_
_entity_poly.entity_id
_entity_poly.type
_entity_poly.pdbx_seq_one_letter_code
_entity_poly.pdbx_strand_id
1 'polypeptide(L)'
;MEVAVGTTSRNTRYMMEGVGARVIRGPDWKWGKQDGGEGHVGTVRNFESPEEVVVVWDNGTAANYRCAGAYDLRVLDSAPTGVKHEGTMCDTCRQQPIFGIRWKCVECSNYDLCSVCYHGDKHHLRHRFYRMPTIGCDRVLLEPRRKSKKLGIRGIFPGARVVRGVDWQWEDQDGGNGRRGKVSEIQDWSAASPRSAAYVIWDNGAKNLYRVGFEGMADLKVVNDAKGGSVYRDHLPHLGEQNPGGRSGPHGLGIGDQVNVDLELEIVQSLQHGHGGWTDGMFECLGTTGTVVGIDEDHDIVVAYPSGNRWTFNPAVLTKVGGGSGGGGGGASVAASLLSPSDASGGASTTASALVAGAVVVGCSGGGASVANTTVPATSNTAAA
;
A
#
# COMPACT_ATOMS: atom_id res chain seq x y z
N MET A 1 18.14 44.90 5.30
CA MET A 1 18.42 43.50 5.66
C MET A 1 17.09 42.78 5.72
N GLU A 2 16.62 42.27 4.59
CA GLU A 2 15.42 41.45 4.52
C GLU A 2 15.81 39.99 4.72
N VAL A 3 15.09 39.31 5.61
CA VAL A 3 15.31 37.91 6.00
C VAL A 3 14.66 37.02 4.94
N ALA A 4 15.48 36.22 4.26
CA ALA A 4 15.02 35.22 3.31
C ALA A 4 14.25 34.10 4.03
N VAL A 5 12.97 33.92 3.70
CA VAL A 5 12.17 32.77 4.11
C VAL A 5 12.57 31.59 3.23
N GLY A 6 13.21 30.59 3.85
CA GLY A 6 13.66 29.38 3.17
C GLY A 6 12.50 28.55 2.63
N THR A 7 12.56 28.26 1.33
CA THR A 7 11.72 27.30 0.61
C THR A 7 12.03 25.88 1.10
N THR A 8 11.28 25.41 2.09
CA THR A 8 11.18 23.96 2.34
C THR A 8 10.50 23.31 1.14
N SER A 9 11.22 22.40 0.48
CA SER A 9 10.77 21.72 -0.74
C SER A 9 9.43 21.01 -0.52
N ARG A 10 8.47 21.17 -1.44
CA ARG A 10 7.19 20.43 -1.44
C ARG A 10 7.38 18.90 -1.35
N ASN A 11 8.54 18.37 -1.74
CA ASN A 11 8.89 16.95 -1.64
C ASN A 11 8.98 16.43 -0.20
N THR A 12 9.37 17.26 0.78
CA THR A 12 9.52 16.79 2.17
C THR A 12 8.18 16.62 2.89
N ARG A 13 7.11 17.31 2.43
CA ARG A 13 5.77 17.16 3.02
C ARG A 13 5.12 15.82 2.70
N TYR A 14 5.21 15.36 1.44
CA TYR A 14 4.62 14.08 1.02
C TYR A 14 5.29 12.86 1.69
N MET A 15 6.57 12.96 2.04
CA MET A 15 7.29 11.86 2.71
C MET A 15 6.86 11.63 4.16
N MET A 16 6.26 12.64 4.82
CA MET A 16 5.68 12.49 6.16
C MET A 16 4.25 11.93 6.15
N GLU A 17 3.58 11.81 4.99
CA GLU A 17 2.17 11.41 4.89
C GLU A 17 1.91 9.91 5.14
N GLY A 18 2.97 9.10 5.27
CA GLY A 18 2.87 7.66 5.54
C GLY A 18 3.01 7.26 7.02
N VAL A 19 3.34 8.19 7.92
CA VAL A 19 3.56 7.85 9.34
C VAL A 19 2.25 7.36 9.96
N GLY A 20 2.33 6.21 10.62
CA GLY A 20 1.17 5.51 11.18
C GLY A 20 0.55 4.46 10.28
N ALA A 21 0.94 4.40 9.00
CA ALA A 21 0.42 3.39 8.09
C ALA A 21 0.67 1.98 8.64
N ARG A 22 -0.34 1.11 8.52
CA ARG A 22 -0.24 -0.29 8.87
C ARG A 22 0.25 -1.05 7.65
N VAL A 23 1.29 -1.86 7.82
CA VAL A 23 2.02 -2.48 6.71
C VAL A 23 2.21 -3.98 6.92
N ILE A 24 2.43 -4.70 5.82
CA ILE A 24 2.89 -6.09 5.79
C ILE A 24 4.12 -6.18 4.87
N ARG A 25 4.84 -7.31 4.91
CA ARG A 25 5.96 -7.55 3.98
C ARG A 25 5.56 -7.36 2.50
N GLY A 26 6.47 -6.77 1.73
CA GLY A 26 6.34 -6.46 0.31
C GLY A 26 6.99 -7.49 -0.61
N PRO A 27 7.01 -7.22 -1.92
CA PRO A 27 7.52 -8.15 -2.94
C PRO A 27 9.02 -8.44 -2.81
N ASP A 28 9.83 -7.44 -2.43
CA ASP A 28 11.30 -7.56 -2.42
C ASP A 28 11.86 -7.97 -1.05
N TRP A 29 10.97 -8.42 -0.15
CA TRP A 29 11.30 -8.82 1.21
C TRP A 29 12.36 -9.93 1.24
N LYS A 30 13.47 -9.65 1.91
CA LYS A 30 14.57 -10.61 2.12
C LYS A 30 14.97 -10.80 3.58
N TRP A 31 14.14 -10.32 4.51
CA TRP A 31 14.48 -10.20 5.93
C TRP A 31 13.94 -11.34 6.80
N GLY A 32 13.80 -12.53 6.22
CA GLY A 32 13.37 -13.74 6.94
C GLY A 32 12.02 -13.57 7.63
N LYS A 33 12.00 -13.76 8.96
CA LYS A 33 10.81 -13.66 9.83
C LYS A 33 10.88 -12.49 10.82
N GLN A 34 11.58 -11.40 10.49
CA GLN A 34 11.62 -10.21 11.36
C GLN A 34 10.22 -9.63 11.66
N ASP A 35 9.32 -9.68 10.67
CA ASP A 35 7.91 -9.32 10.81
C ASP A 35 7.05 -10.35 11.57
N GLY A 36 7.55 -11.56 11.82
CA GLY A 36 6.79 -12.69 12.39
C GLY A 36 6.27 -13.69 11.34
N GLY A 37 6.45 -13.42 10.04
CA GLY A 37 5.97 -14.26 8.95
C GLY A 37 4.96 -13.56 8.04
N GLU A 38 4.71 -14.10 6.85
CA GLU A 38 3.81 -13.48 5.86
C GLU A 38 2.42 -13.19 6.45
N GLY A 39 1.95 -11.96 6.26
CA GLY A 39 0.67 -11.46 6.78
C GLY A 39 0.74 -10.84 8.18
N HIS A 40 1.89 -10.87 8.86
CA HIS A 40 2.05 -10.13 10.10
C HIS A 40 2.14 -8.62 9.85
N VAL A 41 1.52 -7.86 10.74
CA VAL A 41 1.34 -6.41 10.58
C VAL A 41 2.36 -5.63 11.41
N GLY A 42 2.78 -4.49 10.89
CA GLY A 42 3.57 -3.49 11.60
C GLY A 42 3.06 -2.08 11.38
N THR A 43 3.60 -1.13 12.15
CA THR A 43 3.35 0.31 12.04
C THR A 43 4.57 1.01 11.44
N VAL A 44 4.34 1.84 10.43
CA VAL A 44 5.35 2.82 9.97
C VAL A 44 5.55 3.86 11.05
N ARG A 45 6.74 3.89 11.66
CA ARG A 45 7.09 4.79 12.76
C ARG A 45 7.53 6.16 12.25
N ASN A 46 8.49 6.17 11.34
CA ASN A 46 9.06 7.37 10.73
C ASN A 46 9.82 6.98 9.45
N PHE A 47 10.18 7.98 8.66
CA PHE A 47 11.07 7.83 7.51
C PHE A 47 12.43 8.42 7.87
N GLU A 48 13.50 7.64 7.72
CA GLU A 48 14.87 8.15 7.85
C GLU A 48 15.28 8.92 6.59
N SER A 49 14.75 8.51 5.44
CA SER A 49 14.97 9.16 4.15
C SER A 49 13.81 8.86 3.18
N PRO A 50 13.80 9.44 1.96
CA PRO A 50 12.86 9.05 0.90
C PRO A 50 12.89 7.57 0.53
N GLU A 51 13.99 6.87 0.81
CA GLU A 51 14.28 5.51 0.36
C GLU A 51 14.28 4.50 1.50
N GLU A 52 14.25 4.97 2.75
CA GLU A 52 14.38 4.17 3.97
C GLU A 52 13.34 4.55 5.03
N VAL A 53 12.62 3.53 5.52
CA VAL A 53 11.53 3.67 6.47
C VAL A 53 11.72 2.77 7.68
N VAL A 54 11.37 3.27 8.87
CA VAL A 54 11.38 2.50 10.11
C VAL A 54 10.00 1.92 10.38
N VAL A 55 9.95 0.62 10.63
CA VAL A 55 8.72 -0.09 11.02
C VAL A 55 8.91 -0.71 12.40
N VAL A 56 7.90 -0.52 13.25
CA VAL A 56 7.72 -1.31 14.48
C VAL A 56 6.68 -2.38 14.19
N TRP A 57 7.12 -3.62 14.07
CA TRP A 57 6.22 -4.77 13.90
C TRP A 57 5.42 -5.01 15.17
N ASP A 58 4.21 -5.54 15.03
CA ASP A 58 3.33 -5.82 16.16
C ASP A 58 3.99 -6.77 17.17
N ASN A 59 4.91 -7.64 16.72
CA ASN A 59 5.71 -8.54 17.57
C ASN A 59 6.78 -7.81 18.41
N GLY A 60 6.92 -6.49 18.25
CA GLY A 60 7.86 -5.61 18.94
C GLY A 60 9.21 -5.43 18.26
N THR A 61 9.47 -6.09 17.13
CA THR A 61 10.70 -5.89 16.36
C THR A 61 10.66 -4.55 15.65
N ALA A 62 11.63 -3.69 15.90
CA ALA A 62 11.83 -2.44 15.18
C ALA A 62 13.02 -2.56 14.23
N ALA A 63 12.85 -2.16 12.96
CA ALA A 63 13.91 -2.22 11.97
C ALA A 63 13.62 -1.28 10.78
N ASN A 64 14.66 -1.05 9.98
CA ASN A 64 14.59 -0.22 8.78
C ASN A 64 14.38 -1.09 7.53
N TYR A 65 13.67 -0.54 6.56
CA TYR A 65 13.29 -1.23 5.33
C TYR A 65 13.36 -0.30 4.12
N ARG A 66 13.53 -0.89 2.93
CA ARG A 66 13.58 -0.15 1.66
C ARG A 66 12.18 0.20 1.18
N CYS A 67 12.00 1.45 0.78
CA CYS A 67 10.76 1.96 0.17
C CYS A 67 11.00 2.68 -1.17
N ALA A 68 12.18 2.56 -1.77
CA ALA A 68 12.48 3.02 -3.12
C ALA A 68 13.44 2.05 -3.83
N GLY A 69 13.25 1.87 -5.14
CA GLY A 69 14.02 0.93 -5.98
C GLY A 69 13.69 -0.55 -5.71
N ALA A 70 13.69 -0.96 -4.45
CA ALA A 70 13.13 -2.21 -3.96
C ALA A 70 12.11 -1.92 -2.85
N TYR A 71 11.03 -2.68 -2.83
CA TYR A 71 9.89 -2.45 -1.95
C TYR A 71 9.73 -3.60 -0.97
N ASP A 72 10.24 -3.40 0.24
CA ASP A 72 10.16 -4.40 1.32
C ASP A 72 8.78 -4.44 1.98
N LEU A 73 7.88 -3.50 1.68
CA LEU A 73 6.62 -3.31 2.40
C LEU A 73 5.43 -3.04 1.47
N ARG A 74 4.25 -3.49 1.88
CA ARG A 74 2.94 -3.14 1.31
C ARG A 74 2.11 -2.39 2.35
N VAL A 75 1.38 -1.36 1.91
CA VAL A 75 0.43 -0.64 2.77
C VAL A 75 -0.84 -1.47 2.90
N LEU A 76 -1.08 -1.99 4.11
CA LEU A 76 -2.30 -2.73 4.46
C LEU A 76 -3.46 -1.75 4.73
N ASP A 77 -3.21 -0.71 5.53
CA ASP A 77 -4.20 0.32 5.84
C ASP A 77 -3.50 1.66 6.11
N SER A 78 -3.84 2.68 5.33
CA SER A 78 -3.36 4.05 5.52
C SER A 78 -4.34 4.94 6.28
N ALA A 79 -5.52 4.48 6.66
CA ALA A 79 -6.44 5.32 7.43
C ALA A 79 -5.86 5.88 8.74
N PRO A 80 -4.99 5.16 9.48
CA PRO A 80 -4.34 5.72 10.67
C PRO A 80 -3.46 6.94 10.40
N THR A 81 -2.99 7.16 9.16
CA THR A 81 -2.24 8.38 8.80
C THR A 81 -3.14 9.60 8.68
N GLY A 82 -4.46 9.39 8.62
CA GLY A 82 -5.46 10.43 8.41
C GLY A 82 -5.67 10.82 6.95
N VAL A 83 -4.97 10.18 5.99
CA VAL A 83 -5.24 10.37 4.57
C VAL A 83 -6.68 9.97 4.25
N LYS A 84 -7.36 10.77 3.43
CA LYS A 84 -8.77 10.60 3.10
C LYS A 84 -9.08 11.19 1.74
N HIS A 85 -10.17 10.72 1.13
CA HIS A 85 -10.68 11.23 -0.13
C HIS A 85 -11.96 12.03 0.11
N GLU A 86 -11.83 13.36 0.17
CA GLU A 86 -12.97 14.26 0.35
C GLU A 86 -14.02 14.10 -0.78
N GLY A 87 -15.29 14.32 -0.44
CA GLY A 87 -16.40 14.17 -1.40
C GLY A 87 -16.72 12.73 -1.81
N THR A 88 -16.09 11.72 -1.21
CA THR A 88 -16.33 10.29 -1.50
C THR A 88 -17.02 9.59 -0.34
N MET A 89 -17.81 8.55 -0.65
CA MET A 89 -18.47 7.72 0.35
C MET A 89 -18.30 6.26 -0.01
N CYS A 90 -18.03 5.40 0.96
CA CYS A 90 -18.08 3.95 0.75
C CYS A 90 -19.55 3.53 0.60
N ASP A 91 -19.94 3.02 -0.57
CA ASP A 91 -21.34 2.66 -0.86
C ASP A 91 -21.88 1.50 -0.03
N THR A 92 -20.99 0.74 0.62
CA THR A 92 -21.41 -0.37 1.49
C THR A 92 -21.55 0.04 2.96
N CYS A 93 -20.50 0.59 3.58
CA CYS A 93 -20.53 0.92 5.01
C CYS A 93 -20.87 2.39 5.31
N ARG A 94 -21.10 3.21 4.27
CA ARG A 94 -21.42 4.64 4.38
C ARG A 94 -20.35 5.50 5.05
N GLN A 95 -19.12 5.00 5.17
CA GLN A 95 -17.99 5.82 5.64
C GLN A 95 -17.80 7.01 4.68
N GLN A 96 -17.82 8.22 5.22
CA GLN A 96 -17.68 9.47 4.49
C GLN A 96 -16.90 10.50 5.33
N PRO A 97 -15.78 11.06 4.83
CA PRO A 97 -15.09 10.65 3.60
C PRO A 97 -14.48 9.23 3.73
N ILE A 98 -14.08 8.62 2.61
CA ILE A 98 -13.29 7.37 2.65
C ILE A 98 -11.89 7.69 3.20
N PHE A 99 -11.55 7.10 4.34
CA PHE A 99 -10.20 7.17 4.93
C PHE A 99 -9.31 6.02 4.44
N GLY A 100 -8.04 6.33 4.18
CA GLY A 100 -7.07 5.42 3.60
C GLY A 100 -7.27 5.25 2.10
N ILE A 101 -6.94 4.05 1.61
CA ILE A 101 -7.02 3.70 0.18
C ILE A 101 -8.49 3.69 -0.29
N ARG A 102 -8.78 4.43 -1.36
CA ARG A 102 -10.05 4.38 -2.08
C ARG A 102 -10.02 3.30 -3.16
N TRP A 103 -11.10 2.51 -3.23
CA TRP A 103 -11.28 1.44 -4.20
C TRP A 103 -12.50 1.75 -5.06
N LYS A 104 -12.29 2.29 -6.26
CA LYS A 104 -13.36 2.68 -7.18
C LYS A 104 -13.69 1.54 -8.14
N CYS A 105 -14.94 1.11 -8.20
CA CYS A 105 -15.39 0.10 -9.16
C CYS A 105 -15.26 0.65 -10.59
N VAL A 106 -14.76 -0.18 -11.51
CA VAL A 106 -14.58 0.20 -12.92
C VAL A 106 -15.88 0.02 -13.68
N GLU A 107 -16.62 -1.06 -13.39
CA GLU A 107 -17.83 -1.42 -14.14
C GLU A 107 -19.10 -0.69 -13.66
N CYS A 108 -19.06 -0.04 -12.50
CA CYS A 108 -20.22 0.66 -11.94
C CYS A 108 -20.01 2.17 -11.90
N SER A 109 -21.03 2.91 -12.34
CA SER A 109 -21.04 4.37 -12.22
C SER A 109 -21.02 4.78 -10.75
N ASN A 110 -20.09 5.67 -10.41
CA ASN A 110 -19.92 6.27 -9.08
C ASN A 110 -20.00 5.29 -7.89
N TYR A 111 -19.37 4.12 -7.99
CA TYR A 111 -19.35 3.14 -6.90
C TYR A 111 -17.95 3.01 -6.29
N ASP A 112 -17.84 3.21 -4.99
CA ASP A 112 -16.61 3.30 -4.23
C ASP A 112 -16.66 2.46 -2.95
N LEU A 113 -15.53 1.85 -2.58
CA LEU A 113 -15.35 1.09 -1.34
C LEU A 113 -14.16 1.62 -0.55
N CYS A 114 -14.26 1.56 0.78
CA CYS A 114 -13.10 1.65 1.68
C CYS A 114 -12.36 0.30 1.77
N SER A 115 -11.13 0.29 2.30
CA SER A 115 -10.31 -0.93 2.43
C SER A 115 -11.00 -2.05 3.21
N VAL A 116 -11.73 -1.72 4.27
CA VAL A 116 -12.47 -2.71 5.07
C VAL A 116 -13.52 -3.42 4.22
N CYS A 117 -14.30 -2.68 3.42
CA CYS A 117 -15.32 -3.27 2.55
C CYS A 117 -14.72 -3.99 1.34
N TYR A 118 -13.65 -3.43 0.76
CA TYR A 118 -12.97 -4.04 -0.39
C TYR A 118 -12.37 -5.42 -0.05
N HIS A 119 -11.66 -5.51 1.07
CA HIS A 119 -11.08 -6.77 1.57
C HIS A 119 -12.11 -7.67 2.27
N GLY A 120 -13.22 -7.09 2.74
CA GLY A 120 -14.39 -7.79 3.28
C GLY A 120 -15.34 -8.34 2.23
N ASP A 121 -14.90 -8.47 0.98
CA ASP A 121 -15.62 -9.08 -0.14
C ASP A 121 -17.00 -8.44 -0.41
N LYS A 122 -17.13 -7.15 -0.11
CA LYS A 122 -18.33 -6.37 -0.46
C LYS A 122 -18.32 -6.00 -1.94
N HIS A 123 -19.51 -5.82 -2.51
CA HIS A 123 -19.71 -5.66 -3.96
C HIS A 123 -19.31 -6.89 -4.80
N HIS A 124 -19.60 -6.88 -6.09
CA HIS A 124 -19.31 -7.99 -6.99
C HIS A 124 -17.80 -8.27 -7.08
N LEU A 125 -17.40 -9.52 -6.81
CA LEU A 125 -16.00 -9.94 -6.86
C LEU A 125 -15.46 -10.09 -8.30
N ARG A 126 -16.36 -10.11 -9.30
CA ARG A 126 -15.99 -10.12 -10.72
C ARG A 126 -15.65 -8.73 -11.26
N HIS A 127 -16.08 -7.68 -10.57
CA HIS A 127 -15.81 -6.30 -10.96
C HIS A 127 -14.35 -5.96 -10.63
N ARG A 128 -13.70 -5.27 -11.56
CA ARG A 128 -12.38 -4.68 -11.38
C ARG A 128 -12.50 -3.36 -10.65
N PHE A 129 -11.40 -2.98 -10.02
CA PHE A 129 -11.34 -1.76 -9.24
C PHE A 129 -10.11 -0.97 -9.63
N TYR A 130 -10.25 0.34 -9.66
CA TYR A 130 -9.13 1.24 -9.54
C TYR A 130 -8.73 1.35 -8.07
N ARG A 131 -7.44 1.23 -7.80
CA ARG A 131 -6.81 1.55 -6.53
C ARG A 131 -6.31 2.99 -6.55
N MET A 132 -6.71 3.78 -5.56
CA MET A 132 -6.28 5.16 -5.36
C MET A 132 -5.74 5.29 -3.93
N PRO A 133 -4.41 5.15 -3.73
CA PRO A 133 -3.82 5.14 -2.38
C PRO A 133 -3.94 6.47 -1.63
N THR A 134 -3.82 7.59 -2.36
CA THR A 134 -3.88 8.96 -1.86
C THR A 134 -4.53 9.88 -2.92
N ILE A 135 -4.85 11.12 -2.55
CA ILE A 135 -5.32 12.15 -3.51
C ILE A 135 -4.15 12.54 -4.43
N GLY A 136 -4.44 12.70 -5.74
CA GLY A 136 -3.45 13.13 -6.73
C GLY A 136 -2.54 12.02 -7.26
N CYS A 137 -2.59 10.81 -6.70
CA CYS A 137 -1.94 9.63 -7.30
C CYS A 137 -2.75 9.07 -8.47
N ASP A 138 -2.03 8.50 -9.44
CA ASP A 138 -2.66 7.75 -10.52
C ASP A 138 -3.48 6.59 -9.99
N ARG A 139 -4.65 6.41 -10.60
CA ARG A 139 -5.51 5.25 -10.40
C ARG A 139 -4.90 4.01 -11.06
N VAL A 140 -4.66 2.96 -10.29
CA VAL A 140 -4.12 1.69 -10.80
C VAL A 140 -5.25 0.70 -11.02
N LEU A 141 -5.45 0.24 -12.26
CA LEU A 141 -6.43 -0.80 -12.58
C LEU A 141 -5.97 -2.15 -12.02
N LEU A 142 -6.85 -2.83 -11.28
CA LEU A 142 -6.58 -4.11 -10.65
C LEU A 142 -7.32 -5.28 -11.31
N GLU A 143 -6.75 -6.47 -11.15
CA GLU A 143 -7.43 -7.72 -11.47
C GLU A 143 -8.70 -7.94 -10.61
N PRO A 144 -9.72 -8.66 -11.12
CA PRO A 144 -10.90 -8.98 -10.34
C PRO A 144 -10.57 -9.79 -9.08
N ARG A 145 -11.12 -9.36 -7.94
CA ARG A 145 -10.96 -10.03 -6.63
C ARG A 145 -11.26 -11.53 -6.67
N ARG A 146 -12.24 -11.98 -7.47
CA ARG A 146 -12.59 -13.41 -7.63
C ARG A 146 -11.42 -14.28 -8.09
N LYS A 147 -10.46 -13.73 -8.84
CA LYS A 147 -9.29 -14.47 -9.36
C LYS A 147 -8.05 -14.29 -8.48
N SER A 148 -8.11 -13.39 -7.50
CA SER A 148 -6.97 -12.98 -6.70
C SER A 148 -6.89 -13.76 -5.39
N LYS A 149 -5.67 -14.02 -4.92
CA LYS A 149 -5.44 -14.74 -3.67
C LYS A 149 -5.65 -13.81 -2.47
N LYS A 150 -6.33 -14.31 -1.44
CA LYS A 150 -6.41 -13.66 -0.13
C LYS A 150 -5.34 -14.18 0.80
N LEU A 151 -4.70 -13.28 1.51
CA LEU A 151 -3.75 -13.54 2.58
C LEU A 151 -4.43 -13.24 3.93
N GLY A 152 -4.33 -14.16 4.89
CA GLY A 152 -4.76 -13.89 6.26
C GLY A 152 -3.77 -12.99 6.98
N ILE A 153 -4.26 -11.94 7.65
CA ILE A 153 -3.40 -11.00 8.39
C ILE A 153 -3.43 -11.29 9.89
N ARG A 154 -2.32 -11.00 10.58
CA ARG A 154 -2.12 -11.33 12.01
C ARG A 154 -1.36 -10.22 12.73
N GLY A 155 -1.65 -10.01 14.02
CA GLY A 155 -1.03 -8.96 14.81
C GLY A 155 -1.89 -8.51 15.98
N ILE A 156 -1.87 -7.21 16.27
CA ILE A 156 -2.70 -6.54 17.29
C ILE A 156 -4.10 -6.37 16.72
N PHE A 157 -4.95 -7.37 16.96
CA PHE A 157 -6.36 -7.43 16.58
C PHE A 157 -7.19 -7.96 17.75
N PRO A 158 -8.54 -7.90 17.72
CA PRO A 158 -9.38 -8.42 18.79
C PRO A 158 -9.04 -9.87 19.13
N GLY A 159 -8.76 -10.12 20.40
CA GLY A 159 -8.29 -11.41 20.91
C GLY A 159 -6.78 -11.53 21.10
N ALA A 160 -5.97 -10.62 20.55
CA ALA A 160 -4.51 -10.65 20.73
C ALA A 160 -4.14 -10.46 22.20
N ARG A 161 -3.08 -11.14 22.63
CA ARG A 161 -2.47 -10.96 23.96
C ARG A 161 -1.28 -10.04 23.82
N VAL A 162 -1.27 -8.97 24.61
CA VAL A 162 -0.32 -7.88 24.47
C VAL A 162 0.36 -7.55 25.80
N VAL A 163 1.53 -6.93 25.71
CA VAL A 163 2.23 -6.23 26.78
C VAL A 163 2.47 -4.79 26.32
N ARG A 164 2.93 -3.91 27.21
CA ARG A 164 3.37 -2.56 26.81
C ARG A 164 4.44 -2.62 25.71
N GLY A 165 4.31 -1.73 24.73
CA GLY A 165 5.18 -1.57 23.57
C GLY A 165 6.30 -0.55 23.80
N VAL A 166 6.97 -0.17 22.72
CA VAL A 166 8.16 0.70 22.77
C VAL A 166 7.82 2.16 23.09
N ASP A 167 6.63 2.63 22.72
CA ASP A 167 6.19 4.02 22.93
C ASP A 167 5.30 4.20 24.17
N TRP A 168 5.30 3.20 25.06
CA TRP A 168 4.48 3.24 26.26
C TRP A 168 4.84 4.44 27.15
N GLN A 169 3.81 5.24 27.46
CA GLN A 169 3.90 6.43 28.30
C GLN A 169 2.75 6.51 29.31
N TRP A 170 2.16 5.36 29.66
CA TRP A 170 0.89 5.27 30.39
C TRP A 170 1.07 4.73 31.81
N GLU A 171 2.19 5.08 32.44
CA GLU A 171 2.55 4.64 33.80
C GLU A 171 2.41 3.11 33.97
N ASP A 172 1.89 2.64 35.11
CA ASP A 172 1.62 1.23 35.37
C ASP A 172 0.12 0.90 35.24
N GLN A 173 -0.57 1.50 34.27
CA GLN A 173 -1.97 1.13 33.99
C GLN A 173 -2.14 -0.35 33.64
N ASP A 174 -1.13 -0.98 33.04
CA ASP A 174 -1.06 -2.42 32.79
C ASP A 174 -0.69 -3.26 34.03
N GLY A 175 -0.37 -2.61 35.15
CA GLY A 175 0.08 -3.25 36.39
C GLY A 175 1.59 -3.54 36.44
N GLY A 176 2.38 -2.89 35.58
CA GLY A 176 3.83 -2.98 35.55
C GLY A 176 4.37 -3.64 34.27
N ASN A 177 5.62 -3.34 33.93
CA ASN A 177 6.23 -3.83 32.69
C ASN A 177 6.20 -5.36 32.58
N GLY A 178 5.78 -5.87 31.42
CA GLY A 178 5.62 -7.29 31.14
C GLY A 178 4.29 -7.91 31.58
N ARG A 179 3.41 -7.15 32.26
CA ARG A 179 2.03 -7.58 32.50
C ARG A 179 1.25 -7.63 31.20
N ARG A 180 0.32 -8.59 31.14
CA ARG A 180 -0.41 -8.92 29.93
C ARG A 180 -1.82 -8.38 29.95
N GLY A 181 -2.32 -8.08 28.76
CA GLY A 181 -3.70 -7.72 28.51
C GLY A 181 -4.24 -8.42 27.27
N LYS A 182 -5.54 -8.34 27.07
CA LYS A 182 -6.24 -8.81 25.88
C LYS A 182 -6.80 -7.61 25.12
N VAL A 183 -6.49 -7.52 23.84
CA VAL A 183 -7.15 -6.56 22.94
C VAL A 183 -8.61 -6.97 22.79
N SER A 184 -9.54 -6.09 23.15
CA SER A 184 -10.97 -6.34 22.94
C SER A 184 -11.44 -5.82 21.59
N GLU A 185 -10.94 -4.66 21.15
CA GLU A 185 -11.42 -3.97 19.96
C GLU A 185 -10.32 -3.08 19.37
N ILE A 186 -10.39 -2.87 18.05
CA ILE A 186 -9.64 -1.81 17.35
C ILE A 186 -10.57 -0.63 17.16
N GLN A 187 -10.13 0.53 17.63
CA GLN A 187 -10.90 1.76 17.64
C GLN A 187 -10.11 2.89 16.98
N ASP A 188 -10.79 4.02 16.81
CA ASP A 188 -10.20 5.23 16.30
C ASP A 188 -9.57 5.99 17.49
N TRP A 189 -8.30 6.37 17.40
CA TRP A 189 -7.71 7.27 18.40
C TRP A 189 -8.37 8.65 18.34
N SER A 190 -8.68 9.10 17.12
CA SER A 190 -9.43 10.32 16.85
C SER A 190 -10.24 10.14 15.57
N ALA A 191 -11.26 10.97 15.38
CA ALA A 191 -12.08 10.95 14.15
C ALA A 191 -11.25 11.24 12.87
N ALA A 192 -10.08 11.88 13.02
CA ALA A 192 -9.17 12.17 11.91
C ALA A 192 -8.17 11.04 11.64
N SER A 193 -8.05 10.05 12.54
CA SER A 193 -7.15 8.90 12.39
C SER A 193 -7.89 7.62 12.79
N PRO A 194 -8.70 7.05 11.88
CA PRO A 194 -9.45 5.83 12.17
C PRO A 194 -8.56 4.60 12.30
N ARG A 195 -9.01 3.60 13.09
CA ARG A 195 -8.37 2.29 13.29
C ARG A 195 -6.91 2.38 13.74
N SER A 196 -6.61 3.38 14.53
CA SER A 196 -5.26 3.76 14.98
C SER A 196 -5.01 3.48 16.47
N ALA A 197 -5.97 2.82 17.13
CA ALA A 197 -5.92 2.50 18.54
C ALA A 197 -6.49 1.11 18.85
N ALA A 198 -6.09 0.54 19.98
CA ALA A 198 -6.61 -0.72 20.50
C ALA A 198 -7.08 -0.56 21.94
N TYR A 199 -8.32 -0.97 22.22
CA TYR A 199 -8.84 -1.04 23.57
C TYR A 199 -8.38 -2.35 24.21
N VAL A 200 -7.73 -2.26 25.36
CA VAL A 200 -7.13 -3.40 26.05
C VAL A 200 -7.77 -3.58 27.42
N ILE A 201 -8.09 -4.83 27.74
CA ILE A 201 -8.46 -5.28 29.08
C ILE A 201 -7.25 -6.01 29.66
N TRP A 202 -6.58 -5.39 30.64
CA TRP A 202 -5.44 -5.95 31.33
C TRP A 202 -5.85 -7.05 32.31
N ASP A 203 -4.95 -8.00 32.56
CA ASP A 203 -5.22 -9.14 33.44
C ASP A 203 -5.46 -8.73 34.91
N ASN A 204 -4.95 -7.56 35.32
CA ASN A 204 -5.23 -6.96 36.63
C ASN A 204 -6.62 -6.30 36.71
N GLY A 205 -7.41 -6.33 35.63
CA GLY A 205 -8.74 -5.74 35.54
C GLY A 205 -8.78 -4.30 35.02
N ALA A 206 -7.63 -3.61 34.92
CA ALA A 206 -7.55 -2.28 34.34
C ALA A 206 -7.89 -2.30 32.84
N LYS A 207 -8.39 -1.18 32.32
CA LYS A 207 -8.82 -1.07 30.92
C LYS A 207 -8.49 0.31 30.40
N ASN A 208 -7.97 0.40 29.18
CA ASN A 208 -7.81 1.68 28.50
C ASN A 208 -7.63 1.51 26.99
N LEU A 209 -7.58 2.64 26.29
CA LEU A 209 -7.28 2.76 24.88
C LEU A 209 -5.80 3.13 24.68
N TYR A 210 -5.11 2.45 23.76
CA TYR A 210 -3.68 2.63 23.50
C TYR A 210 -3.39 2.80 22.01
N ARG A 211 -2.34 3.54 21.65
CA ARG A 211 -2.00 3.84 20.25
C ARG A 211 -1.43 2.62 19.53
N VAL A 212 -1.97 2.35 18.35
CA VAL A 212 -1.52 1.32 17.41
C VAL A 212 -1.57 1.91 16.01
N GLY A 213 -0.56 2.71 15.68
CA GLY A 213 -0.47 3.43 14.40
C GLY A 213 -0.78 4.93 14.50
N PHE A 214 -1.51 5.41 15.51
CA PHE A 214 -1.69 6.86 15.68
C PHE A 214 -0.34 7.56 15.81
N GLU A 215 -0.05 8.51 14.91
CA GLU A 215 1.25 9.22 14.81
C GLU A 215 2.48 8.28 14.73
N GLY A 216 2.31 7.07 14.21
CA GLY A 216 3.41 6.09 14.11
C GLY A 216 3.76 5.40 15.44
N MET A 217 2.95 5.60 16.47
CA MET A 217 3.20 5.07 17.82
C MET A 217 2.78 3.61 17.96
N ALA A 218 3.57 2.85 18.70
CA ALA A 218 3.37 1.45 19.05
C ALA A 218 3.39 1.27 20.57
N ASP A 219 2.28 1.61 21.22
CA ASP A 219 2.12 1.50 22.67
C ASP A 219 1.96 0.05 23.13
N LEU A 220 1.73 -0.88 22.20
CA LEU A 220 1.49 -2.30 22.48
C LEU A 220 2.41 -3.19 21.67
N LYS A 221 2.73 -4.36 22.24
CA LYS A 221 3.49 -5.44 21.61
C LYS A 221 2.76 -6.76 21.82
N VAL A 222 2.60 -7.58 20.77
CA VAL A 222 1.98 -8.90 20.89
C VAL A 222 2.91 -9.90 21.57
N VAL A 223 2.30 -10.72 22.43
CA VAL A 223 2.84 -11.98 22.95
C VAL A 223 2.19 -13.16 22.24
N ASN A 224 0.89 -13.06 21.98
CA ASN A 224 0.15 -13.97 21.12
C ASN A 224 -0.68 -13.12 20.15
N ASP A 225 -0.35 -13.19 18.86
CA ASP A 225 -1.08 -12.47 17.83
C ASP A 225 -2.49 -13.04 17.63
N ALA A 226 -3.37 -12.22 17.08
CA ALA A 226 -4.70 -12.63 16.64
C ALA A 226 -4.89 -12.40 15.14
N LYS A 227 -5.86 -13.11 14.55
CA LYS A 227 -6.25 -12.91 13.14
C LYS A 227 -6.98 -11.59 12.98
N GLY A 228 -6.57 -10.79 12.00
CA GLY A 228 -7.19 -9.50 11.65
C GLY A 228 -8.10 -9.55 10.41
N GLY A 229 -8.47 -10.75 9.95
CA GLY A 229 -9.19 -10.94 8.69
C GLY A 229 -8.25 -11.33 7.56
N SER A 230 -8.59 -10.94 6.33
CA SER A 230 -7.81 -11.29 5.15
C SER A 230 -7.86 -10.20 4.09
N VAL A 231 -6.80 -10.07 3.29
CA VAL A 231 -6.64 -9.03 2.28
C VAL A 231 -6.18 -9.60 0.95
N TYR A 232 -6.45 -8.87 -0.12
CA TYR A 232 -5.93 -9.18 -1.46
C TYR A 232 -4.50 -8.64 -1.54
N ARG A 233 -3.51 -9.45 -1.13
CA ARG A 233 -2.11 -9.03 -0.95
C ARG A 233 -1.56 -8.28 -2.17
N ASP A 234 -1.75 -8.85 -3.36
CA ASP A 234 -1.19 -8.31 -4.60
C ASP A 234 -1.94 -7.07 -5.10
N HIS A 235 -3.06 -6.71 -4.46
CA HIS A 235 -3.80 -5.47 -4.74
C HIS A 235 -3.34 -4.32 -3.84
N LEU A 236 -2.60 -4.59 -2.75
CA LEU A 236 -2.08 -3.55 -1.87
C LEU A 236 -0.96 -2.76 -2.56
N PRO A 237 -0.91 -1.43 -2.39
CA PRO A 237 0.18 -0.62 -2.94
C PRO A 237 1.48 -0.89 -2.18
N HIS A 238 2.59 -0.75 -2.86
CA HIS A 238 3.89 -0.81 -2.20
C HIS A 238 4.11 0.49 -1.41
N LEU A 239 4.75 0.40 -0.25
CA LEU A 239 5.09 1.60 0.51
C LEU A 239 6.25 2.33 -0.18
N GLY A 240 6.09 3.63 -0.44
CA GLY A 240 7.07 4.46 -1.14
C GLY A 240 7.06 4.32 -2.67
N GLU A 241 6.15 3.51 -3.23
CA GLU A 241 5.84 3.51 -4.65
C GLU A 241 5.14 4.82 -5.02
N GLN A 242 5.97 5.82 -5.29
CA GLN A 242 5.59 6.89 -6.19
C GLN A 242 5.64 6.27 -7.58
N ASN A 243 4.55 6.35 -8.35
CA ASN A 243 4.61 5.97 -9.75
C ASN A 243 5.86 6.62 -10.39
N PRO A 244 6.59 5.94 -11.30
CA PRO A 244 7.78 6.50 -11.94
C PRO A 244 7.55 7.82 -12.70
N GLY A 245 6.30 8.30 -12.75
CA GLY A 245 5.91 9.65 -13.10
C GLY A 245 5.79 10.61 -11.90
N GLY A 246 6.69 10.63 -10.91
CA GLY A 246 6.71 11.66 -9.84
C GLY A 246 6.91 13.12 -10.31
N ARG A 247 6.80 13.37 -11.62
CA ARG A 247 6.70 14.69 -12.27
C ARG A 247 5.43 14.84 -13.13
N SER A 248 4.57 13.84 -13.11
CA SER A 248 3.48 13.67 -14.06
C SER A 248 2.17 13.87 -13.34
N GLY A 249 1.34 14.75 -13.88
CA GLY A 249 -0.05 14.88 -13.50
C GLY A 249 -0.90 13.70 -13.98
N PRO A 250 -2.23 13.88 -14.09
CA PRO A 250 -3.21 12.81 -14.32
C PRO A 250 -2.79 11.87 -15.47
N HIS A 251 -2.86 10.55 -15.25
CA HIS A 251 -2.53 9.52 -16.24
C HIS A 251 -1.05 9.47 -16.65
N GLY A 252 -0.13 9.93 -15.78
CA GLY A 252 1.30 9.94 -16.09
C GLY A 252 1.72 11.04 -17.08
N LEU A 253 0.87 12.06 -17.28
CA LEU A 253 1.11 13.21 -18.14
C LEU A 253 1.47 14.46 -17.34
N GLY A 254 2.67 15.00 -17.55
CA GLY A 254 3.15 16.25 -16.96
C GLY A 254 3.34 17.36 -17.99
N ILE A 255 3.44 18.60 -17.53
CA ILE A 255 3.79 19.75 -18.38
C ILE A 255 5.12 19.48 -19.08
N GLY A 256 5.13 19.63 -20.41
CA GLY A 256 6.26 19.35 -21.29
C GLY A 256 6.21 17.98 -21.96
N ASP A 257 5.32 17.07 -21.55
CA ASP A 257 5.19 15.77 -22.20
C ASP A 257 4.67 15.90 -23.63
N GLN A 258 5.22 15.10 -24.54
CA GLN A 258 4.70 14.93 -25.89
C GLN A 258 3.59 13.87 -25.87
N VAL A 259 2.46 14.15 -26.51
CA VAL A 259 1.26 13.31 -26.49
C VAL A 259 0.64 13.17 -27.87
N ASN A 260 0.06 12.01 -28.12
CA ASN A 260 -0.75 11.71 -29.31
C ASN A 260 -2.18 11.35 -28.91
N VAL A 261 -3.10 11.46 -29.87
CA VAL A 261 -4.46 10.92 -29.79
C VAL A 261 -4.52 9.66 -30.65
N ASP A 262 -4.41 8.49 -30.00
CA ASP A 262 -4.33 7.17 -30.66
C ASP A 262 -5.65 6.38 -30.58
N LEU A 263 -6.77 7.10 -30.47
CA LEU A 263 -8.12 6.54 -30.38
C LEU A 263 -8.96 6.93 -31.60
N GLU A 264 -9.96 6.12 -31.92
CA GLU A 264 -10.93 6.43 -32.98
C GLU A 264 -11.76 7.68 -32.60
N LEU A 265 -12.12 8.48 -33.62
CA LEU A 265 -12.81 9.77 -33.44
C LEU A 265 -14.07 9.66 -32.57
N GLU A 266 -14.88 8.63 -32.76
CA GLU A 266 -16.11 8.43 -31.98
C GLU A 266 -15.83 8.21 -30.49
N ILE A 267 -14.73 7.52 -30.16
CA ILE A 267 -14.28 7.29 -28.79
C ILE A 267 -13.79 8.60 -28.18
N VAL A 268 -13.01 9.38 -28.94
CA VAL A 268 -12.50 10.69 -28.50
C VAL A 268 -13.64 11.64 -28.19
N GLN A 269 -14.61 11.77 -29.10
CA GLN A 269 -15.79 12.62 -28.91
C GLN A 269 -16.59 12.21 -27.67
N SER A 270 -16.77 10.91 -27.44
CA SER A 270 -17.47 10.41 -26.25
C SER A 270 -16.73 10.75 -24.95
N LEU A 271 -15.40 10.65 -24.93
CA LEU A 271 -14.58 10.92 -23.74
C LEU A 271 -14.42 12.41 -23.43
N GLN A 272 -14.59 13.27 -24.43
CA GLN A 272 -14.52 14.73 -24.28
C GLN A 272 -15.77 15.36 -23.64
N HIS A 273 -16.87 14.62 -23.48
CA HIS A 273 -18.04 15.13 -22.78
C HIS A 273 -17.70 15.48 -21.32
N GLY A 274 -17.88 16.75 -20.96
CA GLY A 274 -17.52 17.26 -19.63
C GLY A 274 -16.02 17.58 -19.46
N HIS A 275 -15.23 17.48 -20.53
CA HIS A 275 -13.78 17.64 -20.51
C HIS A 275 -13.28 18.50 -21.69
N GLY A 276 -13.78 19.73 -21.79
CA GLY A 276 -13.48 20.66 -22.90
C GLY A 276 -14.32 20.46 -24.17
N GLY A 277 -14.96 19.30 -24.34
CA GLY A 277 -15.81 19.01 -25.50
C GLY A 277 -15.02 18.75 -26.79
N TRP A 278 -15.73 18.49 -27.89
CA TRP A 278 -15.13 18.31 -29.21
C TRP A 278 -15.63 19.39 -30.18
N THR A 279 -14.73 19.93 -30.99
CA THR A 279 -15.05 20.87 -32.08
C THR A 279 -14.31 20.47 -33.36
N ASP A 280 -14.80 20.90 -34.53
CA ASP A 280 -14.16 20.59 -35.82
C ASP A 280 -12.73 21.14 -35.94
N GLY A 281 -12.35 22.14 -35.14
CA GLY A 281 -10.97 22.63 -35.08
C GLY A 281 -9.98 21.60 -34.52
N MET A 282 -10.45 20.63 -33.75
CA MET A 282 -9.62 19.62 -33.07
C MET A 282 -9.21 18.45 -33.98
N PHE A 283 -9.68 18.38 -35.23
CA PHE A 283 -9.23 17.36 -36.18
C PHE A 283 -7.71 17.36 -36.38
N GLU A 284 -7.06 18.52 -36.20
CA GLU A 284 -5.60 18.61 -36.25
C GLU A 284 -4.90 17.71 -35.21
N CYS A 285 -5.58 17.40 -34.11
CA CYS A 285 -5.04 16.60 -33.01
C CYS A 285 -4.96 15.11 -33.35
N LEU A 286 -5.77 14.66 -34.32
CA LEU A 286 -5.76 13.27 -34.78
C LEU A 286 -4.58 13.06 -35.73
N GLY A 287 -3.53 12.43 -35.22
CA GLY A 287 -2.30 12.14 -35.97
C GLY A 287 -1.20 13.22 -35.88
N THR A 288 -1.41 14.29 -35.10
CA THR A 288 -0.36 15.26 -34.80
C THR A 288 0.05 15.14 -33.33
N THR A 289 1.36 15.13 -33.08
CA THR A 289 1.88 15.17 -31.70
C THR A 289 1.73 16.57 -31.12
N GLY A 290 1.11 16.66 -29.95
CA GLY A 290 0.97 17.88 -29.17
C GLY A 290 1.88 17.88 -27.94
N THR A 291 2.06 19.06 -27.32
CA THR A 291 2.83 19.24 -26.08
C THR A 291 1.90 19.62 -24.94
N VAL A 292 1.97 18.93 -23.81
CA VAL A 292 1.23 19.31 -22.60
C VAL A 292 1.76 20.64 -22.07
N VAL A 293 0.92 21.66 -21.99
CA VAL A 293 1.27 23.02 -21.54
C VAL A 293 0.56 23.43 -20.25
N GLY A 294 -0.44 22.67 -19.81
CA GLY A 294 -1.18 22.95 -18.58
C GLY A 294 -2.02 21.77 -18.15
N ILE A 295 -2.42 21.80 -16.88
CA ILE A 295 -3.41 20.92 -16.27
C ILE A 295 -4.35 21.86 -15.54
N ASP A 296 -5.65 21.78 -15.81
CA ASP A 296 -6.64 22.65 -15.20
C ASP A 296 -7.14 22.14 -13.84
N GLU A 297 -8.10 22.86 -13.25
CA GLU A 297 -8.64 22.59 -11.91
C GLU A 297 -9.45 21.30 -11.83
N ASP A 298 -10.04 20.87 -12.95
CA ASP A 298 -10.82 19.62 -13.07
C ASP A 298 -9.95 18.43 -13.53
N HIS A 299 -8.63 18.65 -13.62
CA HIS A 299 -7.61 17.68 -13.99
C HIS A 299 -7.60 17.26 -15.47
N ASP A 300 -8.11 18.11 -16.35
CA ASP A 300 -7.95 17.95 -17.80
C ASP A 300 -6.63 18.52 -18.31
N ILE A 301 -6.19 17.98 -19.44
CA ILE A 301 -4.85 18.24 -19.99
C ILE A 301 -4.95 19.27 -21.09
N VAL A 302 -4.28 20.41 -20.93
CA VAL A 302 -4.17 21.43 -21.96
C VAL A 302 -2.97 21.14 -22.83
N VAL A 303 -3.21 20.88 -24.11
CA VAL A 303 -2.19 20.49 -25.10
C VAL A 303 -2.06 21.57 -26.17
N ALA A 304 -0.83 22.04 -26.42
CA ALA A 304 -0.51 22.96 -27.51
C ALA A 304 -0.02 22.20 -28.74
N TYR A 305 -0.44 22.65 -29.92
CA TYR A 305 -0.08 22.07 -31.20
C TYR A 305 0.80 23.03 -32.04
N PRO A 306 1.52 22.53 -33.06
CA PRO A 306 2.37 23.36 -33.92
C PRO A 306 1.65 24.52 -34.63
N SER A 307 0.33 24.41 -34.81
CA SER A 307 -0.53 25.48 -35.32
C SER A 307 -0.61 26.70 -34.40
N GLY A 308 -0.18 26.58 -33.14
CA GLY A 308 -0.35 27.57 -32.08
C GLY A 308 -1.66 27.41 -31.30
N ASN A 309 -2.56 26.51 -31.74
CA ASN A 309 -3.79 26.21 -31.05
C ASN A 309 -3.54 25.43 -29.75
N ARG A 310 -4.46 25.60 -28.80
CA ARG A 310 -4.46 24.90 -27.52
C ARG A 310 -5.82 24.27 -27.30
N TRP A 311 -5.81 23.00 -26.91
CA TRP A 311 -7.02 22.21 -26.71
C TRP A 311 -6.97 21.50 -25.37
N THR A 312 -8.11 21.42 -24.69
CA THR A 312 -8.26 20.72 -23.41
C THR A 312 -8.78 19.31 -23.66
N PHE A 313 -8.14 18.32 -23.04
CA PHE A 313 -8.46 16.91 -23.22
C PHE A 313 -8.74 16.21 -21.90
N ASN A 314 -9.72 15.32 -21.93
CA ASN A 314 -9.78 14.22 -20.97
C ASN A 314 -8.44 13.46 -21.01
N PRO A 315 -7.76 13.26 -19.88
CA PRO A 315 -6.47 12.57 -19.84
C PRO A 315 -6.48 11.17 -20.50
N ALA A 316 -7.62 10.47 -20.51
CA ALA A 316 -7.77 9.15 -21.12
C ALA A 316 -7.70 9.15 -22.66
N VAL A 317 -7.86 10.32 -23.29
CA VAL A 317 -7.74 10.50 -24.75
C VAL A 317 -6.28 10.50 -25.19
N LEU A 318 -5.36 10.87 -24.29
CA LEU A 318 -3.97 11.14 -24.61
C LEU A 318 -3.07 9.94 -24.31
N THR A 319 -2.17 9.66 -25.24
CA THR A 319 -1.09 8.68 -25.09
C THR A 319 0.25 9.38 -25.08
N LYS A 320 1.06 9.16 -24.05
CA LYS A 320 2.39 9.75 -23.92
C LYS A 320 3.36 9.14 -24.94
N VAL A 321 4.07 9.99 -25.68
CA VAL A 321 5.15 9.56 -26.57
C VAL A 321 6.39 9.28 -25.72
N GLY A 322 6.84 8.01 -25.69
CA GLY A 322 8.05 7.60 -24.98
C GLY A 322 9.32 8.12 -25.68
N GLY A 323 10.21 8.79 -24.95
CA GLY A 323 11.50 9.25 -25.47
C GLY A 323 12.44 8.09 -25.75
N GLY A 324 12.47 7.61 -26.99
CA GLY A 324 13.48 6.68 -27.48
C GLY A 324 14.78 7.40 -27.81
N SER A 325 15.86 7.07 -27.10
CA SER A 325 17.23 7.31 -27.55
C SER A 325 17.43 6.73 -28.95
N GLY A 326 18.02 7.52 -29.84
CA GLY A 326 18.11 7.23 -31.27
C GLY A 326 18.85 5.94 -31.64
N GLY A 327 18.38 5.32 -32.72
CA GLY A 327 19.00 4.18 -33.37
C GLY A 327 18.24 3.77 -34.64
N GLY A 328 18.21 4.63 -35.65
CA GLY A 328 17.63 4.34 -36.95
C GLY A 328 18.66 4.52 -38.06
N GLY A 329 19.02 3.42 -38.72
CA GLY A 329 19.83 3.42 -39.93
C GLY A 329 19.51 2.23 -40.83
N GLY A 330 18.64 2.48 -41.82
CA GLY A 330 18.67 1.87 -43.15
C GLY A 330 18.09 0.47 -43.33
N GLY A 331 16.95 0.38 -44.02
CA GLY A 331 16.44 -0.88 -44.58
C GLY A 331 17.10 -1.24 -45.91
N ALA A 332 17.07 -2.53 -46.27
CA ALA A 332 16.33 -3.06 -47.42
C ALA A 332 16.86 -4.44 -47.89
N SER A 333 15.89 -5.20 -48.42
CA SER A 333 16.00 -6.25 -49.44
C SER A 333 16.14 -7.72 -49.03
N VAL A 334 15.32 -8.49 -49.75
CA VAL A 334 15.03 -9.91 -49.68
C VAL A 334 16.09 -10.74 -50.40
N ALA A 335 16.43 -11.92 -49.86
CA ALA A 335 16.82 -13.10 -50.64
C ALA A 335 16.70 -14.36 -49.78
N ALA A 336 16.00 -15.36 -50.31
CA ALA A 336 15.95 -16.72 -49.81
C ALA A 336 17.21 -17.50 -50.20
N SER A 337 17.70 -18.41 -49.33
CA SER A 337 18.16 -19.77 -49.69
C SER A 337 18.69 -20.59 -48.51
N LEU A 338 18.09 -21.77 -48.35
CA LEU A 338 18.67 -23.12 -48.16
C LEU A 338 19.51 -23.47 -46.89
N LEU A 339 19.00 -24.50 -46.16
CA LEU A 339 19.64 -25.77 -45.71
C LEU A 339 21.15 -25.72 -45.34
N SER A 340 21.70 -26.26 -44.25
CA SER A 340 21.43 -27.47 -43.43
C SER A 340 22.47 -27.55 -42.27
N PRO A 341 22.39 -28.54 -41.35
CA PRO A 341 23.07 -28.53 -40.02
C PRO A 341 24.26 -29.50 -39.89
N SER A 342 25.10 -29.30 -38.85
CA SER A 342 26.03 -30.25 -38.18
C SER A 342 27.14 -29.41 -37.49
N ASP A 343 27.74 -29.69 -36.34
CA ASP A 343 27.82 -30.89 -35.50
C ASP A 343 28.43 -30.50 -34.13
N ALA A 344 28.18 -31.36 -33.12
CA ALA A 344 29.08 -31.89 -32.08
C ALA A 344 30.26 -31.00 -31.55
N SER A 345 30.69 -30.98 -30.28
CA SER A 345 30.59 -31.90 -29.14
C SER A 345 31.55 -31.39 -28.04
N GLY A 346 31.34 -31.83 -26.79
CA GLY A 346 32.40 -32.00 -25.77
C GLY A 346 32.85 -30.74 -25.04
N GLY A 347 33.07 -30.72 -23.73
CA GLY A 347 33.18 -31.80 -22.75
C GLY A 347 33.24 -31.22 -21.33
N ALA A 348 33.05 -32.11 -20.37
CA ALA A 348 33.07 -31.88 -18.93
C ALA A 348 34.42 -31.39 -18.40
N SER A 349 34.44 -30.74 -17.23
CA SER A 349 35.12 -31.27 -16.02
C SER A 349 35.07 -30.28 -14.84
N THR A 350 34.57 -30.77 -13.70
CA THR A 350 35.03 -30.61 -12.30
C THR A 350 35.68 -29.30 -11.83
N THR A 351 35.20 -28.75 -10.70
CA THR A 351 35.85 -28.94 -9.39
C THR A 351 34.95 -28.46 -8.24
N ALA A 352 34.98 -29.22 -7.15
CA ALA A 352 34.34 -28.96 -5.88
C ALA A 352 35.10 -27.91 -5.06
N SER A 353 34.41 -27.25 -4.13
CA SER A 353 34.94 -27.00 -2.78
C SER A 353 33.81 -26.72 -1.80
N ALA A 354 33.76 -27.58 -0.79
CA ALA A 354 32.99 -27.44 0.43
C ALA A 354 33.87 -26.76 1.49
N LEU A 355 33.28 -25.93 2.36
CA LEU A 355 33.74 -25.67 3.73
C LEU A 355 32.50 -25.30 4.56
N VAL A 356 31.97 -26.24 5.35
CA VAL A 356 32.28 -26.55 6.76
C VAL A 356 31.29 -25.88 7.71
N ALA A 357 30.60 -26.74 8.45
CA ALA A 357 29.61 -26.48 9.46
C ALA A 357 30.22 -25.94 10.76
N GLY A 358 29.39 -25.23 11.53
CA GLY A 358 29.63 -24.91 12.94
C GLY A 358 28.31 -24.94 13.70
N ALA A 359 27.84 -26.15 14.03
CA ALA A 359 26.76 -26.37 14.98
C ALA A 359 27.35 -26.38 16.40
N VAL A 360 26.75 -25.60 17.31
CA VAL A 360 26.98 -25.74 18.75
C VAL A 360 25.77 -26.45 19.34
N VAL A 361 26.02 -27.67 19.81
CA VAL A 361 25.12 -28.49 20.62
C VAL A 361 25.70 -28.53 22.04
N VAL A 362 24.99 -27.95 23.02
CA VAL A 362 25.08 -28.25 24.46
C VAL A 362 23.72 -27.82 25.02
N GLY A 363 22.93 -28.55 25.79
CA GLY A 363 23.01 -29.87 26.41
C GLY A 363 21.77 -29.97 27.30
N CYS A 364 20.96 -31.00 27.16
CA CYS A 364 19.79 -31.24 28.02
C CYS A 364 20.16 -32.12 29.22
N SER A 365 19.75 -31.67 30.40
CA SER A 365 19.52 -32.42 31.63
C SER A 365 18.45 -31.61 32.39
N GLY A 366 17.36 -32.13 32.96
CA GLY A 366 16.96 -33.48 33.35
C GLY A 366 16.28 -33.34 34.72
N GLY A 367 15.02 -33.78 34.85
CA GLY A 367 14.27 -33.91 36.12
C GLY A 367 13.33 -32.73 36.43
N GLY A 368 12.11 -32.90 36.91
CA GLY A 368 11.38 -34.08 37.36
C GLY A 368 9.91 -33.73 37.58
N ALA A 369 9.09 -34.76 37.64
CA ALA A 369 7.64 -34.72 37.78
C ALA A 369 7.14 -34.15 39.12
N SER A 370 5.95 -33.55 39.12
CA SER A 370 4.93 -33.91 40.11
C SER A 370 3.51 -33.59 39.60
N VAL A 371 2.66 -34.58 39.79
CA VAL A 371 1.22 -34.61 39.56
C VAL A 371 0.57 -34.13 40.85
N ALA A 372 -0.39 -33.22 40.77
CA ALA A 372 -1.36 -33.01 41.85
C ALA A 372 -2.73 -32.71 41.26
N ASN A 373 -3.57 -33.72 41.40
CA ASN A 373 -5.00 -33.75 41.15
C ASN A 373 -5.69 -33.13 42.38
N THR A 374 -6.56 -32.14 42.21
CA THR A 374 -7.55 -31.82 43.23
C THR A 374 -8.85 -31.34 42.60
N THR A 375 -9.86 -32.13 42.88
CA THR A 375 -11.29 -31.96 42.63
C THR A 375 -11.90 -30.77 43.38
N VAL A 376 -12.89 -30.18 42.70
CA VAL A 376 -14.05 -29.33 43.05
C VAL A 376 -14.49 -29.32 44.53
N PRO A 377 -15.19 -28.25 45.00
CA PRO A 377 -16.66 -28.31 44.92
C PRO A 377 -17.32 -27.01 44.42
N ALA A 378 -18.50 -27.23 43.83
CA ALA A 378 -19.47 -26.23 43.41
C ALA A 378 -20.15 -25.58 44.63
N THR A 379 -20.50 -24.30 44.51
CA THR A 379 -21.60 -23.71 45.27
C THR A 379 -22.47 -22.84 44.36
N SER A 380 -23.76 -22.96 44.65
CA SER A 380 -24.96 -22.51 43.95
C SER A 380 -25.40 -21.09 44.32
N ASN A 381 -26.24 -20.51 43.43
CA ASN A 381 -27.27 -19.48 43.66
C ASN A 381 -26.75 -18.08 44.08
N THR A 382 -27.24 -16.98 43.53
CA THR A 382 -28.66 -16.55 43.48
C THR A 382 -28.92 -15.54 42.36
N ALA A 383 -30.15 -15.58 41.85
CA ALA A 383 -30.80 -14.52 41.08
C ALA A 383 -31.45 -13.48 42.01
N ALA A 384 -31.44 -12.21 41.60
CA ALA A 384 -32.35 -11.09 41.94
C ALA A 384 -31.65 -9.81 41.40
N ALA A 385 -32.27 -8.82 40.77
CA ALA A 385 -33.65 -8.56 40.35
C ALA A 385 -33.56 -7.54 39.18
#